data_AF-X0VG74-F1
#
_entry.id   AF-X0VG74-F1
#
_cell.length_a   1.000
_cell.length_b   1.000
_cell.length_c   1.000
_cell.angle_alpha   90.00
_cell.angle_beta   90.00
_cell.angle_gamma   90.00
#
_symmetry.space_group_name_H-M   'P 1'
#
loop_
_entity.id
_entity.type
_entity.pdbx_description
1 polymer ?
#
loop_
_entity_poly.entity_id
_entity_poly.type
_entity_poly.pdbx_seq_one_letter_code
_entity_poly.pdbx_strand_id
1 'polypeptide(L)'
;EQIAGQFKQNNTTYSTHSKGDVEITFVENDYDPDPNDTSYEAIFIYLIRVEGKLEIYSDRHLCGIFKLKTWLKLLKEIGFKVIQNKFEHSTFIKGESYPILICIKPL
;
A
#
# COMPACT_ATOMS: atom_id res chain seq x y z
N GLU A 1 0.72 1.61 -0.74
CA GLU A 1 0.87 0.78 -1.97
C GLU A 1 2.24 1.04 -2.56
N GLN A 2 2.90 0.00 -3.10
CA GLN A 2 4.26 0.09 -3.59
C GLN A 2 4.35 -0.23 -5.08
N ILE A 3 5.24 0.45 -5.81
CA ILE A 3 5.45 0.26 -7.24
C ILE A 3 6.71 -0.56 -7.47
N ALA A 4 6.58 -1.69 -8.16
CA ALA A 4 7.71 -2.54 -8.53
C ALA A 4 8.76 -1.75 -9.33
N GLY A 5 10.01 -1.76 -8.87
CA GLY A 5 11.12 -0.99 -9.44
C GLY A 5 11.25 0.45 -8.93
N GLN A 6 10.35 0.90 -8.05
CA GLN A 6 10.42 2.17 -7.33
C GLN A 6 10.30 1.98 -5.81
N PHE A 7 10.42 0.73 -5.32
CA PHE A 7 10.32 0.42 -3.91
C PHE A 7 11.39 1.17 -3.11
N LYS A 8 10.95 1.86 -2.05
CA LYS A 8 11.83 2.58 -1.15
C LYS A 8 11.99 1.77 0.13
N GLN A 9 13.20 1.27 0.35
CA GLN A 9 13.53 0.51 1.55
C GLN A 9 13.28 1.31 2.82
N ASN A 10 12.69 0.66 3.82
CA ASN A 10 12.32 1.25 5.10
C ASN A 10 11.47 2.51 4.94
N ASN A 11 10.56 2.52 3.96
CA ASN A 11 9.61 3.63 3.85
C ASN A 11 8.66 3.58 5.04
N THR A 12 8.83 4.52 5.96
CA THR A 12 7.99 4.62 7.16
C THR A 12 6.98 5.74 7.01
N THR A 13 5.71 5.42 7.21
CA THR A 13 4.64 6.42 7.37
C THR A 13 4.05 6.30 8.76
N TYR A 14 3.43 7.38 9.23
CA TYR A 14 2.70 7.36 10.48
C TYR A 14 1.55 8.37 10.42
N SER A 15 0.54 8.12 11.24
CA SER A 15 -0.52 9.07 11.50
C SER A 15 -0.97 8.97 12.95
N THR A 16 -1.39 10.09 13.51
CA THR A 16 -1.98 10.15 14.85
C THR A 16 -3.36 10.77 14.73
N HIS A 17 -4.35 10.08 15.29
CA HIS A 17 -5.72 10.53 15.32
C HIS A 17 -6.28 10.35 16.73
N SER A 18 -7.16 11.26 17.14
CA SER A 18 -7.85 11.17 18.43
C SER A 18 -9.33 11.46 18.28
N LYS A 19 -10.12 10.82 19.14
CA LYS A 19 -11.56 11.06 19.27
C LYS A 19 -12.02 10.70 20.68
N GLY A 20 -12.54 11.69 21.42
CA GLY A 20 -12.86 11.51 22.83
C GLY A 20 -11.60 11.13 23.62
N ASP A 21 -11.70 10.10 24.45
CA ASP A 21 -10.59 9.61 25.29
C ASP A 21 -9.70 8.58 24.59
N VAL A 22 -9.85 8.41 23.27
CA VAL A 22 -9.05 7.48 22.48
C VAL A 22 -8.09 8.24 21.58
N GLU A 23 -6.81 7.89 21.66
CA GLU A 23 -5.74 8.35 20.76
C GLU A 23 -5.05 7.14 20.14
N ILE A 24 -4.89 7.15 18.82
CA ILE A 24 -4.23 6.08 18.07
C ILE A 24 -3.10 6.71 17.26
N THR A 25 -1.89 6.24 17.50
CA THR A 25 -0.78 6.42 16.55
C THR A 25 -0.57 5.13 15.78
N PHE A 26 -0.70 5.22 14.47
CA PHE A 26 -0.40 4.16 13.53
C PHE A 26 0.96 4.42 12.90
N VAL A 27 1.78 3.39 12.77
CA VAL A 27 3.05 3.40 12.06
C VAL A 27 3.06 2.22 11.09
N GLU A 28 3.47 2.48 9.85
CA GLU A 28 3.70 1.47 8.82
C GLU A 28 5.15 1.58 8.35
N ASN A 29 5.85 0.46 8.22
CA ASN A 29 7.18 0.39 7.66
C ASN A 29 7.27 -0.71 6.60
N ASP A 30 7.70 -0.34 5.40
CA ASP A 30 7.84 -1.26 4.28
C ASP A 30 9.29 -1.72 4.12
N TYR A 31 9.51 -3.04 4.02
CA TYR A 31 10.81 -3.66 3.81
C TYR A 31 10.74 -4.79 2.79
N ASP A 32 11.61 -4.76 1.80
CA ASP A 32 11.71 -5.80 0.77
C ASP A 32 13.07 -6.51 0.91
N PRO A 33 13.10 -7.74 1.47
CA PRO A 33 14.34 -8.48 1.67
C PRO A 33 14.93 -9.05 0.37
N ASP A 34 14.13 -9.27 -0.68
CA ASP A 34 14.58 -9.80 -1.97
C ASP A 34 13.90 -9.05 -3.14
N PRO A 35 14.55 -8.00 -3.68
CA PRO A 35 13.97 -7.18 -4.75
C PRO A 35 13.83 -7.93 -6.09
N ASN A 36 14.26 -9.19 -6.19
CA ASN A 36 14.08 -10.02 -7.37
C ASN A 36 12.76 -10.80 -7.35
N ASP A 37 12.10 -10.89 -6.20
CA ASP A 37 10.81 -11.56 -6.06
C ASP A 37 9.63 -10.61 -6.36
N THR A 38 8.44 -10.91 -5.83
CA THR A 38 7.22 -10.12 -6.04
C THR A 38 6.52 -9.80 -4.73
N SER A 39 7.25 -9.78 -3.62
CA SER A 39 6.73 -9.55 -2.28
C SER A 39 7.56 -8.54 -1.50
N TYR A 40 6.92 -7.90 -0.55
CA TYR A 40 7.57 -7.14 0.50
C TYR A 40 6.79 -7.31 1.78
N GLU A 41 7.40 -6.93 2.89
CA GLU A 41 6.77 -6.93 4.20
C GLU A 41 6.37 -5.52 4.58
N ALA A 42 5.14 -5.37 5.07
CA ALA A 42 4.68 -4.14 5.72
C ALA A 42 4.48 -4.45 7.21
N ILE A 43 5.24 -3.77 8.07
CA ILE A 43 5.09 -3.87 9.52
C ILE A 43 4.19 -2.75 10.00
N PHE A 44 3.10 -3.12 10.66
CA PHE A 44 2.18 -2.19 11.29
C PHE A 44 2.42 -2.18 12.79
N ILE A 45 2.46 -0.97 13.38
CA ILE A 45 2.49 -0.77 14.83
C ILE A 45 1.37 0.20 15.19
N TYR A 46 0.54 -0.20 16.15
CA TYR A 46 -0.51 0.64 16.72
C TYR A 46 -0.16 0.95 18.17
N LEU A 47 -0.08 2.24 18.48
CA LEU A 47 -0.02 2.75 19.85
C LEU A 47 -1.40 3.29 20.19
N ILE A 48 -2.18 2.52 20.94
CA ILE A 48 -3.57 2.86 21.29
C ILE A 48 -3.60 3.31 22.75
N ARG A 49 -4.05 4.55 22.98
CA ARG A 49 -4.31 5.10 24.31
C ARG A 49 -5.81 5.22 24.52
N VAL A 50 -6.30 4.62 25.59
CA VAL A 50 -7.67 4.81 26.08
C VAL A 50 -7.60 5.37 27.48
N GLU A 51 -8.13 6.57 27.69
CA GLU A 51 -8.03 7.29 28.98
C GLU A 51 -6.57 7.41 29.47
N GLY A 52 -5.64 7.61 28.52
CA GLY A 52 -4.20 7.70 28.79
C GLY A 52 -3.48 6.36 29.05
N LYS A 53 -4.18 5.23 29.10
CA LYS A 53 -3.57 3.90 29.24
C LYS A 53 -3.15 3.36 27.89
N LEU A 54 -1.87 3.01 27.75
CA LEU A 54 -1.28 2.56 26.50
C LEU A 54 -1.37 1.04 26.32
N GLU A 55 -1.84 0.62 25.16
CA GLU A 55 -1.66 -0.72 24.60
C GLU A 55 -0.94 -0.63 23.24
N ILE A 56 -0.06 -1.59 22.98
CA ILE A 56 0.75 -1.65 21.75
C ILE A 56 0.39 -2.93 21.02
N TYR A 57 0.05 -2.80 19.74
CA TYR A 57 -0.20 -3.93 18.84
C TYR A 57 0.75 -3.84 17.65
N SER A 58 1.17 -4.98 17.14
CA SER A 58 1.91 -5.06 15.88
C SER A 58 1.38 -6.16 14.99
N ASP A 59 1.45 -5.92 13.68
CA ASP A 59 1.09 -6.90 12.66
C ASP A 59 2.15 -6.90 11.55
N ARG A 60 2.31 -8.03 10.87
CA ARG A 60 3.25 -8.21 9.75
C ARG A 60 2.48 -8.72 8.55
N HIS A 61 2.37 -7.89 7.53
CA HIS A 61 1.69 -8.21 6.28
C HIS A 61 2.72 -8.61 5.24
N LEU A 62 2.46 -9.72 4.54
CA LEU A 62 3.16 -10.07 3.31
C LEU A 62 2.36 -9.51 2.13
N CYS A 63 2.91 -8.49 1.49
CA CYS A 63 2.25 -7.73 0.44
C CYS A 63 2.84 -8.08 -0.93
N GLY A 64 2.00 -8.06 -1.98
CA GLY A 64 2.44 -8.27 -3.35
C GLY A 64 2.92 -6.97 -4.03
N ILE A 65 4.03 -7.03 -4.77
CA ILE A 65 4.59 -5.92 -5.56
C ILE A 65 4.94 -6.38 -6.97
N PHE A 66 3.92 -6.48 -7.83
CA PHE A 66 4.08 -6.99 -9.18
C PHE A 66 4.38 -5.87 -10.19
N LYS A 67 5.24 -6.17 -11.16
CA LYS A 67 5.50 -5.27 -12.30
C LYS A 67 4.20 -4.99 -13.04
N LEU A 68 3.93 -3.72 -13.35
CA LEU A 68 2.72 -3.31 -14.09
C LEU A 68 2.49 -4.11 -15.39
N LYS A 69 3.58 -4.43 -16.11
CA LYS A 69 3.52 -5.25 -17.32
C LYS A 69 2.92 -6.65 -17.09
N THR A 70 3.12 -7.23 -15.91
CA THR A 70 2.57 -8.53 -15.53
C THR A 70 1.05 -8.44 -15.42
N TRP A 71 0.53 -7.44 -14.71
CA TRP A 71 -0.90 -7.16 -14.62
C TRP A 71 -1.53 -6.96 -16.01
N LEU A 72 -0.96 -6.06 -16.82
CA LEU A 72 -1.47 -5.77 -18.17
C LEU A 72 -1.48 -7.00 -19.07
N LYS A 73 -0.47 -7.87 -18.98
CA LYS A 73 -0.40 -9.12 -19.73
C LYS A 73 -1.53 -10.07 -19.30
N LEU A 74 -1.61 -10.39 -18.02
CA LEU A 74 -2.58 -11.36 -17.48
C LEU A 74 -4.02 -10.93 -17.74
N LEU A 75 -4.33 -9.64 -17.57
CA LEU A 75 -5.66 -9.09 -17.81
C LEU A 75 -6.06 -9.16 -19.29
N LYS A 76 -5.11 -8.97 -20.22
CA LYS A 76 -5.38 -9.14 -21.65
C LYS A 76 -5.54 -10.61 -22.02
N GLU A 77 -4.75 -11.51 -21.44
CA GLU A 77 -4.81 -12.95 -21.70
C GLU A 77 -6.17 -13.55 -21.30
N ILE A 78 -6.79 -13.07 -20.21
CA ILE A 78 -8.12 -13.50 -19.78
C ILE A 78 -9.26 -12.82 -20.55
N GLY A 79 -8.94 -11.93 -21.51
CA GLY A 79 -9.91 -11.30 -22.41
C GLY A 79 -10.48 -9.96 -21.93
N PHE A 80 -9.95 -9.34 -20.88
CA PHE A 80 -10.40 -7.99 -20.52
C PHE A 80 -9.91 -6.94 -21.52
N LYS A 81 -10.78 -5.97 -21.81
CA LYS A 81 -10.36 -4.69 -22.36
C LYS A 81 -9.85 -3.82 -21.20
N VAL A 82 -8.54 -3.59 -21.16
CA VAL A 82 -7.87 -2.86 -20.08
C VAL A 82 -7.65 -1.40 -20.45
N ILE A 83 -8.09 -0.49 -19.58
CA ILE A 83 -7.79 0.94 -19.63
C ILE A 83 -6.89 1.25 -18.44
N GLN A 84 -5.72 1.83 -18.71
CA GLN A 84 -4.80 2.29 -17.68
C GLN A 84 -4.93 3.81 -17.53
N ASN A 85 -5.26 4.27 -16.33
CA ASN A 85 -5.26 5.69 -15.95
C ASN A 85 -4.25 5.97 -14.84
N LYS A 86 -4.01 7.24 -14.57
CA LYS A 86 -3.31 7.69 -13.37
C LYS A 86 -4.34 7.96 -12.28
N PHE A 87 -4.06 7.46 -11.08
CA PHE A 87 -4.79 7.77 -9.86
C PHE A 87 -3.95 8.75 -9.04
N GLU A 88 -4.51 9.93 -8.85
CA GLU A 88 -3.98 10.99 -8.00
C GLU A 88 -4.92 11.11 -6.79
N HIS A 89 -4.36 11.31 -5.60
CA HIS A 89 -5.13 11.46 -4.38
C HIS A 89 -4.57 12.60 -3.54
N SER A 90 -5.44 13.28 -2.79
CA SER A 90 -5.07 14.46 -1.99
C SER A 90 -4.06 14.16 -0.89
N THR A 91 -3.94 12.89 -0.49
CA THR A 91 -2.98 12.43 0.52
C THR A 91 -1.63 12.03 -0.07
N PHE A 92 -1.47 12.01 -1.40
CA PHE A 92 -0.18 11.72 -2.03
C PHE A 92 0.69 12.97 -2.10
N ILE A 93 2.01 12.78 -2.22
CA ILE A 93 2.90 13.91 -2.46
C ILE A 93 2.51 14.53 -3.81
N LYS A 94 2.50 15.87 -3.89
CA LYS A 94 2.11 16.58 -5.11
C LYS A 94 2.95 16.10 -6.30
N GLY A 95 2.28 15.57 -7.32
CA GLY A 95 2.91 15.01 -8.53
C GLY A 95 3.11 13.50 -8.51
N GLU A 96 2.89 12.83 -7.37
CA GLU A 96 2.80 11.37 -7.30
C GLU A 96 1.45 10.87 -7.82
N SER A 97 1.49 9.71 -8.48
CA SER A 97 0.30 9.02 -8.95
C SER A 97 0.59 7.53 -9.05
N TYR A 98 -0.45 6.72 -8.91
CA TYR A 98 -0.39 5.28 -9.08
C TYR A 98 -1.16 4.86 -10.33
N PRO A 99 -0.76 3.80 -11.05
CA PRO A 99 -1.56 3.28 -12.15
C PRO A 99 -2.85 2.64 -11.60
N ILE A 100 -4.00 3.04 -12.13
CA ILE A 100 -5.27 2.34 -11.92
C ILE A 100 -5.67 1.61 -13.19
N LEU A 101 -6.04 0.33 -13.05
CA LEU A 101 -6.44 -0.52 -14.16
C LEU A 101 -7.95 -0.75 -14.12
N ILE A 102 -8.65 -0.20 -15.11
CA ILE A 102 -10.08 -0.42 -15.31
C ILE A 102 -10.23 -1.56 -16.31
N CYS A 103 -10.82 -2.68 -15.88
CA CYS A 103 -10.93 -3.90 -16.67
C CYS A 103 -12.39 -4.13 -17.06
N ILE A 104 -12.68 -4.04 -18.37
CA ILE A 104 -14.04 -4.22 -18.90
C ILE A 104 -14.13 -5.62 -19.49
N LYS A 105 -15.06 -6.42 -18.99
CA LYS A 105 -15.37 -7.74 -19.58
C LYS A 105 -16.17 -7.52 -20.87
N PRO A 106 -15.69 -7.96 -22.04
CA PRO A 106 -16.49 -7.94 -23.26
C PRO A 106 -17.75 -8.81 -23.09
N LEU A 107 -18.87 -8.36 -23.69
CA LEU A 107 -20.11 -9.14 -23.75
C LEU A 107 -19.93 -10.39 -24.61
#